data_AF-Q0FGZ4-F1
#
_entry.id   AF-Q0FGZ4-F1
#
_cell.length_a   1.000
_cell.length_b   1.000
_cell.length_c   1.000
_cell.angle_alpha   90.00
_cell.angle_beta   90.00
_cell.angle_gamma   90.00
#
_symmetry.space_group_name_H-M   'P 1'
#
loop_
_entity.id
_entity.type
_entity.pdbx_description
1 polymer ?
#
loop_
_entity_poly.entity_id
_entity_poly.type
_entity_poly.pdbx_seq_one_letter_code
_entity_poly.pdbx_strand_id
1 'polypeptide(L)'
;MNEDGSMSRLPELVAFAQKHGLKIGTISDLIAYRRRHDNLVRVERSQTVSSEFGGEWDMRIYSDTTHGDEHIVLSKGDLSGDAPVLVRMHALDPMLDIAGTGHSGRADEFRDAMTVVAEEGRGVVVLLRDTAMKLDPEEGSSPKTLRQYGLGAQILSSLGLSKLVLLTNSPTPKVVGLDAYGLEIVGTRKIGDA
;
A
#
# COMPACT_ATOMS: atom_id res chain seq x y z
N MET A 1 -31.14 14.23 -13.86
CA MET A 1 -31.43 14.32 -15.30
C MET A 1 -31.97 15.72 -15.52
N ASN A 2 -31.41 16.45 -16.48
CA ASN A 2 -31.78 17.83 -16.76
C ASN A 2 -33.17 17.86 -17.39
N GLU A 3 -33.79 19.05 -17.43
CA GLU A 3 -35.12 19.25 -18.02
C GLU A 3 -35.14 18.94 -19.54
N ASP A 4 -33.98 18.99 -20.19
CA ASP A 4 -33.76 18.66 -21.60
C ASP A 4 -33.55 17.15 -21.87
N GLY A 5 -33.56 16.32 -20.83
CA GLY A 5 -33.36 14.88 -20.90
C GLY A 5 -31.90 14.42 -20.87
N SER A 6 -30.93 15.33 -20.75
CA SER A 6 -29.50 14.98 -20.62
C SER A 6 -29.11 14.58 -19.20
N MET A 7 -28.00 13.84 -19.07
CA MET A 7 -27.45 13.48 -17.75
C MET A 7 -26.72 14.67 -17.12
N SER A 8 -27.17 15.05 -15.92
CA SER A 8 -26.66 16.21 -15.21
C SER A 8 -25.17 16.05 -14.87
N ARG A 9 -24.35 17.06 -15.19
CA ARG A 9 -22.90 17.09 -14.88
C ARG A 9 -22.65 17.75 -13.53
N LEU A 10 -21.41 17.66 -13.01
CA LEU A 10 -21.05 18.18 -11.69
C LEU A 10 -21.51 19.65 -11.44
N PRO A 11 -21.35 20.60 -12.37
CA PRO A 11 -21.79 21.99 -12.13
C PRO A 11 -23.30 22.11 -11.91
N GLU A 12 -24.09 21.36 -12.67
CA GLU A 12 -25.55 21.34 -12.58
C GLU A 12 -26.02 20.63 -11.31
N LEU A 13 -25.34 19.55 -10.93
CA LEU A 13 -25.58 18.84 -9.68
C LEU A 13 -25.29 19.73 -8.45
N VAL A 14 -24.26 20.57 -8.50
CA VAL A 14 -23.96 21.53 -7.43
C VAL A 14 -25.08 22.57 -7.29
N ALA A 15 -25.51 23.16 -8.40
CA ALA A 15 -26.59 24.14 -8.40
C ALA A 15 -27.92 23.53 -7.90
N PHE A 16 -28.24 22.32 -8.34
CA PHE A 16 -29.41 21.57 -7.89
C PHE A 16 -29.33 21.25 -6.38
N ALA A 17 -28.18 20.76 -5.91
CA ALA A 17 -27.97 20.44 -4.51
C ALA A 17 -28.14 21.68 -3.61
N GLN A 18 -27.62 22.84 -4.02
CA GLN A 18 -27.82 24.10 -3.30
C GLN A 18 -29.30 24.53 -3.27
N LYS A 19 -30.00 24.46 -4.40
CA LYS A 19 -31.42 24.81 -4.49
C LYS A 19 -32.30 23.98 -3.54
N HIS A 20 -31.94 22.71 -3.35
CA HIS A 20 -32.72 21.76 -2.57
C HIS A 20 -32.14 21.45 -1.17
N GLY A 21 -31.07 22.14 -0.76
CA GLY A 21 -30.43 21.92 0.55
C GLY A 21 -29.80 20.54 0.72
N LEU A 22 -29.38 19.90 -0.37
CA LEU A 22 -28.78 18.58 -0.38
C LEU A 22 -27.24 18.69 -0.27
N LYS A 23 -26.63 17.70 0.39
CA LYS A 23 -25.17 17.57 0.42
C LYS A 23 -24.70 16.85 -0.84
N ILE A 24 -23.59 17.32 -1.42
CA ILE A 24 -22.92 16.68 -2.56
C ILE A 24 -21.52 16.22 -2.11
N GLY A 25 -21.06 15.08 -2.62
CA GLY A 25 -19.73 14.56 -2.39
C GLY A 25 -19.32 13.62 -3.52
N THR A 26 -18.02 13.41 -3.72
CA THR A 26 -17.53 12.51 -4.77
C THR A 26 -17.33 11.09 -4.23
N ILE A 27 -17.37 10.09 -5.11
CA ILE A 27 -17.00 8.71 -4.76
C ILE A 27 -15.56 8.67 -4.24
N SER A 28 -14.66 9.47 -4.83
CA SER A 28 -13.27 9.60 -4.38
C SER A 28 -13.17 10.12 -2.94
N ASP A 29 -13.97 11.11 -2.57
CA ASP A 29 -14.03 11.63 -1.20
C ASP A 29 -14.63 10.62 -0.24
N LEU A 30 -15.65 9.86 -0.66
CA LEU A 30 -16.22 8.78 0.14
C LEU A 30 -15.20 7.66 0.37
N ILE A 31 -14.45 7.27 -0.66
CA ILE A 31 -13.36 6.30 -0.55
C ILE A 31 -12.30 6.83 0.41
N ALA A 32 -11.86 8.08 0.28
CA ALA A 32 -10.88 8.69 1.18
C ALA A 32 -11.40 8.79 2.62
N TYR A 33 -12.67 9.14 2.82
CA TYR A 33 -13.30 9.22 4.14
C TYR A 33 -13.34 7.84 4.80
N ARG A 34 -13.85 6.83 4.10
CA ARG A 34 -13.90 5.45 4.60
C ARG A 34 -12.51 4.91 4.91
N ARG A 35 -11.54 5.20 4.05
CA ARG A 35 -10.13 4.85 4.28
C ARG A 35 -9.58 5.38 5.60
N ARG A 36 -9.96 6.60 6.01
CA ARG A 36 -9.55 7.21 7.30
C ARG A 36 -10.25 6.64 8.52
N HIS A 37 -11.51 6.22 8.37
CA HIS A 37 -12.38 5.91 9.51
C HIS A 37 -12.67 4.41 9.64
N ASP A 38 -12.52 3.63 8.57
CA ASP A 38 -12.69 2.19 8.57
C ASP A 38 -11.33 1.54 8.86
N ASN A 39 -11.20 0.86 9.99
CA ASN A 39 -10.05 0.01 10.30
C ASN A 39 -10.19 -1.32 9.57
N LEU A 40 -9.63 -1.42 8.35
CA LEU A 40 -9.81 -2.61 7.51
C LEU A 40 -8.75 -3.69 7.77
N VAL A 41 -7.75 -3.42 8.59
CA VAL A 41 -6.65 -4.36 8.88
C VAL A 41 -6.58 -4.75 10.36
N ARG A 42 -6.25 -6.01 10.63
CA ARG A 42 -5.99 -6.51 11.99
C ARG A 42 -4.74 -7.38 12.03
N VAL A 43 -3.99 -7.31 13.13
CA VAL A 43 -2.87 -8.23 13.37
C VAL A 43 -3.43 -9.55 13.90
N GLU A 44 -3.28 -10.62 13.12
CA GLU A 44 -3.71 -11.97 13.51
C GLU A 44 -2.63 -12.70 14.29
N ARG A 45 -1.36 -12.51 13.90
CA ARG A 45 -0.22 -13.20 14.48
C ARG A 45 1.01 -12.32 14.48
N SER A 46 1.84 -12.47 15.50
CA SER A 46 3.18 -11.90 15.55
C SER A 46 4.17 -12.92 16.07
N GLN A 47 5.34 -12.99 15.47
CA GLN A 47 6.44 -13.84 15.91
C GLN A 47 7.77 -13.32 15.35
N THR A 48 8.86 -13.62 16.03
CA THR A 48 10.21 -13.43 15.48
C THR A 48 10.54 -14.61 14.56
N VAL A 49 11.12 -14.31 13.38
CA VAL A 49 11.56 -15.32 12.40
C VAL A 49 13.00 -15.07 12.00
N SER A 50 13.74 -16.13 11.68
CA SER A 50 15.05 -16.02 11.04
C SER A 50 14.89 -16.18 9.53
N SER A 51 15.33 -15.17 8.78
CA SER A 51 15.39 -15.18 7.33
C SER A 51 16.83 -15.30 6.86
N GLU A 52 17.05 -16.05 5.77
CA GLU A 52 18.32 -16.04 5.04
C GLU A 52 18.68 -14.63 4.52
N PHE A 53 17.68 -13.73 4.40
CA PHE A 53 17.86 -12.36 3.97
C PHE A 53 17.72 -11.44 5.18
N GLY A 54 18.85 -11.07 5.77
CA GLY A 54 18.88 -10.09 6.86
C GLY A 54 18.67 -10.64 8.27
N GLY A 55 18.70 -11.96 8.49
CA GLY A 55 18.71 -12.56 9.84
C GLY A 55 17.36 -12.48 10.55
N GLU A 56 17.35 -12.07 11.82
CA GLU A 56 16.11 -12.03 12.62
C GLU A 56 15.17 -10.88 12.23
N TRP A 57 13.88 -11.16 12.09
CA TRP A 57 12.84 -10.19 11.78
C TRP A 57 11.65 -10.35 12.73
N ASP A 58 11.03 -9.24 13.09
CA ASP A 58 9.70 -9.27 13.71
C ASP A 58 8.65 -9.39 12.60
N MET A 59 8.07 -10.56 12.48
CA MET A 59 7.02 -10.85 11.50
C MET A 59 5.64 -10.62 12.11
N ARG A 60 4.78 -9.91 11.39
CA ARG A 60 3.34 -9.77 11.69
C ARG A 60 2.53 -10.21 10.48
N ILE A 61 1.44 -10.94 10.75
CA ILE A 61 0.44 -11.30 9.75
C ILE A 61 -0.76 -10.37 9.94
N TYR A 62 -1.08 -9.62 8.90
CA TYR A 62 -2.22 -8.72 8.85
C TYR A 62 -3.35 -9.32 8.02
N SER A 63 -4.58 -9.36 8.54
CA SER A 63 -5.77 -9.75 7.79
C SER A 63 -6.51 -8.51 7.24
N ASP A 64 -6.93 -8.54 5.97
CA ASP A 64 -7.91 -7.60 5.40
C ASP A 64 -9.32 -8.06 5.77
N THR A 65 -10.01 -7.31 6.62
CA THR A 65 -11.39 -7.59 7.07
C THR A 65 -12.42 -7.62 5.94
N THR A 66 -12.09 -7.09 4.77
CA THR A 66 -13.00 -6.99 3.62
C THR A 66 -13.02 -8.28 2.78
N HIS A 67 -11.87 -8.95 2.65
CA HIS A 67 -11.70 -10.10 1.75
C HIS A 67 -11.08 -11.34 2.42
N GLY A 68 -10.57 -11.20 3.64
CA GLY A 68 -9.87 -12.26 4.37
C GLY A 68 -8.45 -12.53 3.89
N ASP A 69 -7.91 -11.70 2.99
CA ASP A 69 -6.52 -11.81 2.53
C ASP A 69 -5.55 -11.56 3.70
N GLU A 70 -4.49 -12.35 3.77
CA GLU A 70 -3.43 -12.19 4.76
C GLU A 70 -2.15 -11.63 4.12
N HIS A 71 -1.58 -10.60 4.75
CA HIS A 71 -0.38 -9.89 4.30
C HIS A 71 0.75 -10.09 5.30
N ILE A 72 1.98 -10.18 4.80
CA ILE A 72 3.16 -10.39 5.64
C ILE A 72 3.85 -9.04 5.82
N VAL A 73 4.15 -8.70 7.07
CA VAL A 73 4.93 -7.52 7.44
C VAL A 73 6.17 -7.98 8.18
N LEU A 74 7.34 -7.60 7.70
CA LEU A 74 8.63 -7.86 8.33
C LEU A 74 9.21 -6.52 8.78
N SER A 75 9.38 -6.35 10.09
CA SER A 75 10.01 -5.16 10.68
C SER A 75 11.38 -5.49 11.24
N LYS A 76 12.31 -4.53 11.08
CA LYS A 76 13.66 -4.57 11.61
C LYS A 76 13.89 -3.35 12.51
N GLY A 77 14.49 -3.58 13.67
CA GLY A 77 14.86 -2.53 14.62
C GLY A 77 13.67 -1.84 15.29
N ASP A 78 13.98 -0.76 16.02
CA ASP A 78 12.96 0.06 16.67
C ASP A 78 12.34 1.05 15.68
N LEU A 79 11.03 0.90 15.45
CA LEU A 79 10.25 1.77 14.57
C LEU A 79 9.72 3.03 15.28
N SER A 80 9.93 3.16 16.59
CA SER A 80 9.43 4.30 17.36
C SER A 80 10.14 5.62 17.00
N GLY A 81 9.52 6.74 17.38
CA GLY A 81 10.03 8.09 17.20
C GLY A 81 9.74 8.73 15.83
N ASP A 82 10.26 9.94 15.63
CA ASP A 82 9.92 10.80 14.48
C ASP A 82 10.87 10.66 13.28
N ALA A 83 11.95 9.89 13.42
CA ALA A 83 12.91 9.69 12.35
C ALA A 83 12.29 8.86 11.22
N PRO A 84 12.52 9.20 9.93
CA PRO A 84 11.97 8.44 8.81
C PRO A 84 12.34 6.96 8.85
N VAL A 85 11.41 6.10 8.45
CA VAL A 85 11.60 4.65 8.39
C VAL A 85 11.72 4.21 6.94
N LEU A 86 12.71 3.35 6.64
CA LEU A 86 12.88 2.78 5.31
C LEU A 86 11.79 1.73 5.07
N VAL A 87 11.02 1.89 4.00
CA VAL A 87 9.84 1.05 3.72
C VAL A 87 9.85 0.51 2.31
N ARG A 88 9.66 -0.81 2.18
CA ARG A 88 9.30 -1.45 0.90
C ARG A 88 7.86 -1.95 0.97
N MET A 89 7.03 -1.45 0.06
CA MET A 89 5.73 -2.04 -0.24
C MET A 89 5.87 -2.92 -1.49
N HIS A 90 5.58 -4.21 -1.36
CA HIS A 90 5.73 -5.18 -2.44
C HIS A 90 4.40 -5.90 -2.68
N ALA A 91 3.83 -5.76 -3.87
CA ALA A 91 2.68 -6.55 -4.28
C ALA A 91 3.18 -7.89 -4.84
N LEU A 92 2.79 -9.00 -4.21
CA LEU A 92 3.17 -10.33 -4.68
C LEU A 92 2.49 -10.60 -6.03
N ASP A 93 3.31 -10.92 -7.02
CA ASP A 93 2.89 -11.45 -8.31
C ASP A 93 3.66 -12.74 -8.57
N PRO A 94 3.01 -13.92 -8.47
CA PRO A 94 3.69 -15.20 -8.65
C PRO A 94 4.39 -15.35 -10.01
N MET A 95 3.89 -14.72 -11.07
CA MET A 95 4.51 -14.80 -12.39
C MET A 95 5.81 -14.00 -12.43
N LEU A 96 5.83 -12.82 -11.81
CA LEU A 96 7.00 -11.96 -11.78
C LEU A 96 8.02 -12.36 -10.72
N ASP A 97 7.55 -12.71 -9.52
CA ASP A 97 8.37 -12.92 -8.33
C ASP A 97 8.88 -14.37 -8.18
N ILE A 98 8.13 -15.35 -8.70
CA ILE A 98 8.47 -16.77 -8.58
C ILE A 98 8.84 -17.39 -9.93
N ALA A 99 7.98 -17.22 -10.95
CA ALA A 99 8.23 -17.78 -12.28
C ALA A 99 9.27 -16.97 -13.09
N GLY A 100 9.59 -15.75 -12.67
CA GLY A 100 10.62 -14.91 -13.28
C GLY A 100 10.28 -14.41 -14.68
N THR A 101 8.99 -14.23 -15.01
CA THR A 101 8.55 -13.75 -16.34
C THR A 101 8.67 -12.23 -16.50
N GLY A 102 9.14 -11.52 -15.49
CA GLY A 102 9.34 -10.07 -15.50
C GLY A 102 10.65 -9.63 -16.15
N HIS A 103 10.97 -8.34 -16.01
CA HIS A 103 12.29 -7.83 -16.37
C HIS A 103 13.38 -8.43 -15.47
N SER A 104 14.64 -8.40 -15.93
CA SER A 104 15.79 -8.84 -15.13
C SER A 104 15.81 -8.15 -13.77
N GLY A 105 16.07 -8.93 -12.70
CA GLY A 105 16.08 -8.48 -11.31
C GLY A 105 14.70 -8.38 -10.63
N ARG A 106 13.57 -8.50 -11.36
CA ARG A 106 12.22 -8.42 -10.75
C ARG A 106 11.98 -9.52 -9.72
N ALA A 107 12.36 -10.76 -10.03
CA ALA A 107 12.19 -11.91 -9.13
C ALA A 107 12.99 -11.78 -7.82
N ASP A 108 14.08 -11.02 -7.88
CA ASP A 108 15.00 -10.81 -6.77
C ASP A 108 14.65 -9.58 -5.92
N GLU A 109 13.79 -8.70 -6.43
CA GLU A 109 13.54 -7.37 -5.88
C GLU A 109 13.01 -7.40 -4.43
N PHE A 110 12.18 -8.38 -4.07
CA PHE A 110 11.70 -8.53 -2.69
C PHE A 110 12.83 -8.89 -1.74
N ARG A 111 13.65 -9.87 -2.14
CA ARG A 111 14.81 -10.33 -1.38
C ARG A 111 15.81 -9.19 -1.20
N ASP A 112 16.16 -8.51 -2.29
CA ASP A 112 17.15 -7.44 -2.26
C ASP A 112 16.68 -6.28 -1.36
N ALA A 113 15.37 -5.98 -1.38
CA ALA A 113 14.80 -5.01 -0.44
C ALA A 113 14.90 -5.45 1.03
N MET A 114 14.72 -6.74 1.33
CA MET A 114 14.93 -7.27 2.69
C MET A 114 16.39 -7.08 3.13
N THR A 115 17.35 -7.37 2.25
CA THR A 115 18.78 -7.18 2.55
C THR A 115 19.09 -5.71 2.86
N VAL A 116 18.67 -4.78 2.00
CA VAL A 116 18.90 -3.33 2.19
C VAL A 116 18.27 -2.84 3.49
N VAL A 117 17.04 -3.26 3.81
CA VAL A 117 16.38 -2.87 5.07
C VAL A 117 17.07 -3.47 6.29
N ALA A 118 17.58 -4.69 6.18
CA ALA A 118 18.34 -5.31 7.27
C ALA A 118 19.67 -4.62 7.53
N GLU A 119 20.38 -4.18 6.48
CA GLU A 119 21.62 -3.40 6.57
C GLU A 119 21.39 -2.03 7.19
N GLU A 120 20.29 -1.35 6.83
CA GLU A 120 19.87 -0.10 7.48
C GLU A 120 19.55 -0.31 8.97
N GLY A 121 19.16 -1.53 9.36
CA GLY A 121 18.84 -1.90 10.75
C GLY A 121 17.52 -1.35 11.27
N ARG A 122 16.86 -0.46 10.53
CA ARG A 122 15.57 0.15 10.86
C ARG A 122 14.68 0.28 9.63
N GLY A 123 13.67 -0.56 9.53
CA GLY A 123 12.74 -0.50 8.41
C GLY A 123 11.68 -1.57 8.39
N VAL A 124 10.82 -1.50 7.37
CA VAL A 124 9.69 -2.40 7.18
C VAL A 124 9.61 -2.85 5.73
N VAL A 125 9.45 -4.15 5.53
CA VAL A 125 9.11 -4.75 4.25
C VAL A 125 7.72 -5.37 4.35
N VAL A 126 6.82 -4.96 3.47
CA VAL A 126 5.43 -5.46 3.43
C VAL A 126 5.21 -6.23 2.13
N LEU A 127 4.79 -7.49 2.26
CA LEU A 127 4.34 -8.33 1.14
C LEU A 127 2.81 -8.36 1.11
N LEU A 128 2.24 -7.60 0.18
CA LEU A 128 0.82 -7.56 -0.08
C LEU A 128 0.42 -8.74 -0.97
N ARG A 129 -0.35 -9.67 -0.41
CA ARG A 129 -0.97 -10.76 -1.14
C ARG A 129 -2.37 -10.39 -1.63
N ASP A 130 -2.79 -11.01 -2.72
CA ASP A 130 -4.16 -11.00 -3.23
C ASP A 130 -4.51 -12.44 -3.62
N THR A 131 -5.26 -13.13 -2.75
CA THR A 131 -5.56 -14.56 -2.95
C THR A 131 -6.59 -14.79 -4.06
N ALA A 132 -7.34 -13.75 -4.44
CA ALA A 132 -8.27 -13.77 -5.56
C ALA A 132 -7.58 -13.45 -6.90
N MET A 133 -6.24 -13.30 -6.91
CA MET A 133 -5.50 -13.04 -8.13
C MET A 133 -5.65 -14.16 -9.16
N LYS A 134 -6.12 -13.78 -10.35
CA LYS A 134 -6.01 -14.61 -11.55
C LYS A 134 -4.61 -14.50 -12.13
N LEU A 135 -4.06 -15.63 -12.54
CA LEU A 135 -2.79 -15.74 -13.24
C LEU A 135 -3.07 -15.55 -14.73
N ASP A 136 -3.27 -14.31 -15.15
CA ASP A 136 -3.47 -13.96 -16.55
C ASP A 136 -2.17 -13.36 -17.11
N PRO A 137 -1.52 -13.99 -18.10
CA PRO A 137 -0.29 -13.48 -18.68
C PRO A 137 -0.48 -12.24 -19.57
N GLU A 138 -1.71 -11.91 -20.00
CA GLU A 138 -1.98 -10.78 -20.90
C GLU A 138 -2.65 -9.58 -20.22
N GLU A 139 -3.53 -9.81 -19.23
CA GLU A 139 -4.14 -8.72 -18.45
C GLU A 139 -3.20 -8.26 -17.32
N GLY A 140 -2.33 -7.31 -17.64
CA GLY A 140 -1.59 -6.55 -16.63
C GLY A 140 -2.53 -6.04 -15.54
N SER A 141 -2.31 -6.47 -14.30
CA SER A 141 -3.15 -6.19 -13.13
C SER A 141 -3.48 -4.69 -12.98
N SER A 142 -4.71 -4.26 -13.27
CA SER A 142 -5.22 -2.92 -12.93
C SER A 142 -6.74 -2.95 -12.84
N PRO A 143 -7.30 -3.13 -11.62
CA PRO A 143 -7.53 -2.05 -10.65
C PRO A 143 -6.87 -2.27 -9.26
N LYS A 144 -5.98 -3.26 -9.13
CA LYS A 144 -5.44 -3.72 -7.84
C LYS A 144 -4.52 -2.73 -7.14
N THR A 145 -3.78 -1.93 -7.89
CA THR A 145 -2.75 -1.01 -7.37
C THR A 145 -3.33 0.03 -6.41
N LEU A 146 -4.47 0.64 -6.74
CA LEU A 146 -5.12 1.65 -5.88
C LEU A 146 -5.68 1.05 -4.57
N ARG A 147 -6.14 -0.21 -4.58
CA ARG A 147 -6.57 -0.94 -3.38
C ARG A 147 -5.36 -1.27 -2.51
N GLN A 148 -4.29 -1.77 -3.11
CA GLN A 148 -3.04 -2.11 -2.43
C GLN A 148 -2.41 -0.91 -1.72
N TYR A 149 -2.49 0.29 -2.30
CA TYR A 149 -1.99 1.51 -1.63
C TYR A 149 -2.77 1.88 -0.36
N GLY A 150 -4.11 1.78 -0.38
CA GLY A 150 -4.92 2.12 0.79
C GLY A 150 -4.71 1.13 1.94
N LEU A 151 -4.67 -0.16 1.62
CA LEU A 151 -4.38 -1.22 2.58
C LEU A 151 -2.96 -1.09 3.14
N GLY A 152 -1.97 -0.87 2.27
CA GLY A 152 -0.59 -0.64 2.68
C GLY A 152 -0.43 0.55 3.61
N ALA A 153 -1.10 1.66 3.32
CA ALA A 153 -1.11 2.83 4.18
C ALA A 153 -1.73 2.53 5.56
N GLN A 154 -2.80 1.74 5.63
CA GLN A 154 -3.37 1.31 6.93
C GLN A 154 -2.41 0.43 7.72
N ILE A 155 -1.74 -0.51 7.05
CA ILE A 155 -0.72 -1.36 7.70
C ILE A 155 0.38 -0.47 8.30
N LEU A 156 0.98 0.42 7.50
CA LEU A 156 2.07 1.29 7.96
C LEU A 156 1.63 2.24 9.08
N SER A 157 0.42 2.81 8.98
CA SER A 157 -0.15 3.67 10.03
C SER A 157 -0.39 2.88 11.33
N SER A 158 -0.86 1.62 11.24
CA SER A 158 -1.05 0.74 12.41
C SER A 158 0.26 0.34 13.10
N LEU A 159 1.39 0.39 12.38
CA LEU A 159 2.73 0.22 12.95
C LEU A 159 3.23 1.48 13.67
N GLY A 160 2.47 2.57 13.66
CA GLY A 160 2.82 3.85 14.27
C GLY A 160 3.76 4.70 13.42
N LEU A 161 3.91 4.40 12.13
CA LEU A 161 4.78 5.16 11.23
C LEU A 161 4.13 6.48 10.82
N SER A 162 4.96 7.48 10.56
CA SER A 162 4.54 8.80 10.07
C SER A 162 5.39 9.27 8.88
N LYS A 163 6.72 9.17 8.97
CA LYS A 163 7.65 9.57 7.89
C LYS A 163 8.31 8.34 7.26
N LEU A 164 8.25 8.27 5.93
CA LEU A 164 8.67 7.11 5.15
C LEU A 164 9.75 7.48 4.14
N VAL A 165 10.79 6.64 4.04
CA VAL A 165 11.68 6.60 2.86
C VAL A 165 11.29 5.38 2.05
N LEU A 166 10.76 5.58 0.84
CA LEU A 166 10.32 4.44 0.02
C LEU A 166 11.48 3.80 -0.72
N LEU A 167 11.60 2.49 -0.57
CA LEU A 167 12.55 1.66 -1.30
C LEU A 167 11.89 1.14 -2.60
N THR A 168 12.18 1.78 -3.73
CA THR A 168 11.50 1.53 -5.02
C THR A 168 12.41 1.76 -6.22
N ASN A 169 12.32 0.88 -7.21
CA ASN A 169 12.97 1.04 -8.53
C ASN A 169 12.05 1.66 -9.59
N SER A 170 10.76 1.77 -9.28
CA SER A 170 9.76 2.45 -10.11
C SER A 170 9.70 3.94 -9.78
N PRO A 171 9.22 4.80 -10.71
CA PRO A 171 8.98 6.21 -10.45
C PRO A 171 8.17 6.39 -9.16
N THR A 172 8.52 7.41 -8.37
CA THR A 172 7.83 7.70 -7.10
C THR A 172 6.33 7.75 -7.33
N PRO A 173 5.56 6.81 -6.75
CA PRO A 173 4.13 6.76 -7.01
C PRO A 173 3.48 8.01 -6.43
N LYS A 174 2.61 8.66 -7.20
CA LYS A 174 1.76 9.73 -6.69
C LYS A 174 0.63 9.11 -5.87
N VAL A 175 0.94 8.71 -4.64
CA VAL A 175 -0.02 8.06 -3.73
C VAL A 175 -0.96 9.13 -3.18
N VAL A 176 -2.14 9.25 -3.79
CA VAL A 176 -3.18 10.16 -3.33
C VAL A 176 -3.81 9.62 -2.05
N GLY A 177 -3.93 10.46 -1.02
CA GLY A 177 -4.61 10.12 0.23
C GLY A 177 -3.73 9.44 1.27
N LEU A 178 -2.40 9.53 1.17
CA LEU A 178 -1.48 9.00 2.18
C LEU A 178 -1.50 9.84 3.47
N ASP A 179 -1.65 11.15 3.30
CA ASP A 179 -1.89 12.16 4.34
C ASP A 179 -3.10 11.82 5.22
N ALA A 180 -4.11 11.20 4.62
CA ALA A 180 -5.31 10.73 5.29
C ALA A 180 -4.99 9.71 6.41
N TYR A 181 -3.87 9.00 6.30
CA TYR A 181 -3.40 8.00 7.26
C TYR A 181 -2.31 8.52 8.20
N GLY A 182 -2.02 9.83 8.17
CA GLY A 182 -0.92 10.43 8.94
C GLY A 182 0.47 10.06 8.41
N LEU A 183 0.57 9.66 7.13
CA LEU A 183 1.79 9.17 6.51
C LEU A 183 2.32 10.14 5.45
N GLU A 184 3.63 10.37 5.46
CA GLU A 184 4.36 11.27 4.57
C GLU A 184 5.57 10.54 3.98
N ILE A 185 5.72 10.61 2.64
CA ILE A 185 6.92 10.13 1.96
C ILE A 185 7.92 11.28 1.90
N VAL A 186 9.00 11.19 2.69
CA VAL A 186 10.03 12.23 2.77
C VAL A 186 11.18 12.00 1.78
N GLY A 187 11.25 10.82 1.17
CA GLY A 187 12.28 10.49 0.19
C GLY A 187 12.08 9.12 -0.45
N THR A 188 12.89 8.83 -1.46
CA THR A 188 12.94 7.53 -2.14
C THR A 188 14.38 7.06 -2.27
N ARG A 189 14.61 5.76 -2.14
CA ARG A 189 15.88 5.08 -2.40
C ARG A 189 15.64 3.95 -3.39
N LYS A 190 16.59 3.69 -4.30
CA LYS A 190 16.52 2.53 -5.20
C LYS A 190 17.03 1.27 -4.51
N ILE A 191 16.57 0.12 -4.97
CA ILE A 191 17.08 -1.19 -4.59
C ILE A 191 18.32 -1.45 -5.45
N GLY A 192 19.48 -1.60 -4.80
CA GLY A 192 20.78 -1.78 -5.47
C GLY A 192 21.71 -0.57 -5.40
N ASP A 193 21.26 0.57 -4.88
CA ASP A 193 22.15 1.66 -4.45
C ASP A 193 22.66 1.33 -3.03
N ALA A 194 23.69 0.51 -2.93
CA ALA A 194 24.46 0.25 -1.71
C ALA A 194 25.96 0.48 -1.98
#